data_AF-A0A9N9NED0-F1
#
_entry.id   AF-A0A9N9NED0-F1
#
_cell.length_a   1.000
_cell.length_b   1.000
_cell.length_c   1.000
_cell.angle_alpha   90.00
_cell.angle_beta   90.00
_cell.angle_gamma   90.00
#
_symmetry.space_group_name_H-M   'P 1'
#
loop_
_entity.id
_entity.type
_entity.pdbx_description
1 polymer ?
#
loop_
_entity_poly.entity_id
_entity_poly.type
_entity_poly.pdbx_seq_one_letter_code
_entity_poly.pdbx_strand_id
1 'polypeptide(L)'
;MRSLQKWNSSLLKKEASEDSSTKCSNTMDELGSNSLDVCLKQSVRSCDFSAVKMETTFSLLYKKLLDAEDFADRAVQEAIICYCQFGKALIQRRSEIASEKQVDLKSNAVSRILNMEVRAQLPVDTSDALLWKRIEQAKKLWKLFDVIGMDKIYRIHSFSVSSISKMTYEDIQYIIDNMPVDYSIKIELSTCAQPKDTLLSDKKNSELSHPDLGSGSDKKNSELSH
;
A
#
# COMPACT_ATOMS: atom_id res chain seq x y z
N MET A 1 -28.26 37.04 -0.50
CA MET A 1 -27.20 38.07 -0.63
C MET A 1 -25.96 37.58 0.11
N ARG A 2 -24.78 37.81 -0.49
CA ARG A 2 -23.46 37.27 -0.15
C ARG A 2 -22.94 37.76 1.21
N SER A 3 -22.10 36.95 1.85
CA SER A 3 -20.77 37.42 2.28
C SER A 3 -19.83 36.24 2.52
N LEU A 4 -18.93 36.08 1.53
CA LEU A 4 -17.71 35.29 1.57
C LEU A 4 -16.73 35.98 2.54
N GLN A 5 -16.20 35.24 3.51
CA GLN A 5 -15.03 35.71 4.24
C GLN A 5 -13.77 35.41 3.45
N LYS A 6 -12.96 36.46 3.33
CA LYS A 6 -11.75 36.60 2.53
C LYS A 6 -10.67 35.61 2.98
N TRP A 7 -10.13 34.86 2.02
CA TRP A 7 -8.89 34.12 2.19
C TRP A 7 -7.70 35.03 1.86
N ASN A 8 -6.64 34.94 2.66
CA ASN A 8 -5.56 35.93 2.75
C ASN A 8 -4.41 35.58 1.78
N SER A 9 -4.20 36.41 0.75
CA SER A 9 -3.24 36.19 -0.36
C SER A 9 -1.77 36.56 -0.05
N SER A 10 -1.34 36.56 1.21
CA SER A 10 -0.04 37.12 1.60
C SER A 10 1.13 36.12 1.70
N LEU A 11 0.95 34.83 1.36
CA LEU A 11 2.02 33.82 1.52
C LEU A 11 2.51 33.19 0.21
N LEU A 12 2.59 33.99 -0.86
CA LEU A 12 3.03 33.51 -2.19
C LEU A 12 3.97 34.49 -2.92
N LYS A 13 4.85 35.18 -2.18
CA LYS A 13 5.95 35.97 -2.75
C LYS A 13 7.24 35.85 -1.94
N LYS A 14 8.01 34.81 -2.22
CA LYS A 14 9.48 34.81 -2.32
C LYS A 14 9.96 33.36 -2.45
N GLU A 15 10.33 32.97 -3.66
CA GLU A 15 11.74 32.78 -4.04
C GLU A 15 11.76 32.35 -5.52
N ALA A 16 11.92 33.35 -6.37
CA ALA A 16 12.56 33.20 -7.66
C ALA A 16 13.92 33.88 -7.50
N SER A 17 14.99 33.10 -7.58
CA SER A 17 16.32 33.61 -7.90
C SER A 17 17.00 32.57 -8.76
N GLU A 18 17.36 33.01 -9.94
CA GLU A 18 18.14 32.34 -10.96
C GLU A 18 19.52 31.97 -10.40
N ASP A 19 20.07 30.83 -10.83
CA ASP A 19 21.49 30.82 -11.14
C ASP A 19 21.76 29.91 -12.34
N SER A 20 22.47 30.48 -13.30
CA SER A 20 22.78 29.94 -14.61
C SER A 20 24.16 29.31 -14.59
N SER A 21 24.31 28.08 -15.08
CA SER A 21 25.55 27.69 -15.78
C SER A 21 25.35 26.41 -16.57
N THR A 22 25.31 26.58 -17.88
CA THR A 22 25.39 25.56 -18.93
C THR A 22 26.75 24.85 -18.92
N LYS A 23 26.74 23.52 -18.81
CA LYS A 23 27.71 22.68 -19.53
C LYS A 23 27.13 21.29 -19.80
N CYS A 24 26.54 21.14 -20.99
CA CYS A 24 26.18 19.85 -21.55
C CYS A 24 27.38 19.24 -22.27
N SER A 25 27.67 17.97 -21.97
CA SER A 25 28.25 17.03 -22.92
C SER A 25 27.44 15.74 -22.83
N ASN A 26 26.79 15.38 -23.93
CA ASN A 26 25.99 14.18 -24.10
C ASN A 26 26.86 12.93 -24.18
N THR A 27 26.35 11.78 -23.73
CA THR A 27 26.29 10.54 -24.53
C THR A 27 25.10 9.70 -24.08
N MET A 28 24.26 9.34 -25.05
CA MET A 28 23.22 8.31 -24.96
C MET A 28 23.80 6.99 -24.45
N ASP A 29 23.05 6.24 -23.66
CA ASP A 29 22.57 4.94 -24.12
C ASP A 29 21.30 4.53 -23.39
N GLU A 30 20.44 3.94 -24.21
CA GLU A 30 19.05 3.59 -24.08
C GLU A 30 18.89 2.28 -23.29
N LEU A 31 17.76 2.13 -22.57
CA LEU A 31 16.86 0.97 -22.57
C LEU A 31 16.18 0.73 -21.21
N GLY A 32 14.85 0.72 -21.22
CA GLY A 32 14.01 0.27 -20.09
C GLY A 32 12.75 1.10 -19.79
N SER A 33 12.25 1.91 -20.73
CA SER A 33 11.04 2.73 -20.54
C SER A 33 9.82 2.20 -21.29
N ASN A 34 9.48 0.92 -21.14
CA ASN A 34 8.35 0.31 -21.85
C ASN A 34 7.08 0.08 -21.00
N SER A 35 7.10 0.36 -19.69
CA SER A 35 5.87 0.29 -18.87
C SER A 35 5.26 1.66 -18.54
N LEU A 36 6.08 2.70 -18.43
CA LEU A 36 5.61 4.07 -18.09
C LEU A 36 5.23 4.86 -19.35
N ASP A 37 5.89 4.56 -20.48
CA ASP A 37 5.63 5.17 -21.79
C ASP A 37 4.25 4.80 -22.37
N VAL A 38 3.68 3.66 -21.99
CA VAL A 38 2.34 3.25 -22.46
C VAL A 38 1.24 4.09 -21.81
N CYS A 39 1.33 4.38 -20.51
CA CYS A 39 0.36 5.24 -19.81
C CYS A 39 0.49 6.72 -20.25
N LEU A 40 1.72 7.19 -20.47
CA LEU A 40 1.97 8.55 -20.93
C LEU A 40 1.55 8.74 -22.39
N LYS A 41 1.77 7.75 -23.26
CA LYS A 41 1.34 7.81 -24.67
C LYS A 41 -0.18 7.73 -24.85
N GLN A 42 -0.91 7.03 -23.98
CA GLN A 42 -2.38 7.04 -24.01
C GLN A 42 -2.95 8.39 -23.54
N SER A 43 -2.26 9.11 -22.66
CA SER A 43 -2.68 10.45 -22.23
C SER A 43 -2.23 11.57 -23.18
N VAL A 44 -1.18 11.39 -23.98
CA VAL A 44 -0.65 12.43 -24.88
C VAL A 44 -1.23 12.35 -26.30
N ARG A 45 -1.76 11.20 -26.75
CA ARG A 45 -2.29 11.03 -28.12
C ARG A 45 -3.82 11.18 -28.24
N SER A 46 -4.36 12.28 -27.72
CA SER A 46 -5.60 12.85 -28.28
C SER A 46 -5.65 14.36 -28.05
N CYS A 47 -4.58 15.05 -28.43
CA CYS A 47 -4.60 16.49 -28.64
C CYS A 47 -3.99 16.79 -30.02
N ASP A 48 -4.59 16.24 -31.06
CA ASP A 48 -4.45 16.81 -32.39
C ASP A 48 -5.25 18.11 -32.40
N PHE A 49 -4.57 19.23 -32.14
CA PHE A 49 -5.08 20.57 -32.40
C PHE A 49 -5.07 20.79 -33.93
N SER A 50 -5.86 19.99 -34.65
CA SER A 50 -6.18 20.22 -36.05
C SER A 50 -7.12 21.43 -36.12
N ALA A 51 -6.85 22.32 -37.08
CA ALA A 51 -7.47 23.62 -37.30
C ALA A 51 -8.96 23.52 -37.73
N VAL A 52 -9.79 22.91 -36.90
CA VAL A 52 -11.23 23.06 -36.89
C VAL A 52 -11.53 24.03 -35.75
N LYS A 53 -12.15 25.17 -36.06
CA LYS A 53 -12.58 26.22 -35.11
C LYS A 53 -12.89 25.64 -33.73
N MET A 54 -11.93 25.70 -32.82
CA MET A 54 -12.11 25.29 -31.44
C MET A 54 -12.82 26.40 -30.71
N GLU A 55 -14.13 26.42 -30.86
CA GLU A 55 -14.97 26.99 -29.83
C GLU A 55 -14.95 26.00 -28.66
N THR A 56 -13.87 26.00 -27.88
CA THR A 56 -13.89 25.36 -26.56
C THR A 56 -14.89 26.15 -25.73
N THR A 57 -16.13 25.69 -25.70
CA THR A 57 -17.17 26.28 -24.86
C THR A 57 -16.69 26.24 -23.41
N PHE A 58 -16.98 27.27 -22.61
CA PHE A 58 -16.61 27.31 -21.19
C PHE A 58 -17.01 26.02 -20.44
N SER A 59 -18.13 25.40 -20.81
CA SER A 59 -18.58 24.11 -20.25
C SER A 59 -17.57 22.97 -20.45
N LEU A 60 -16.92 22.90 -21.61
CA LEU A 60 -15.90 21.88 -21.89
C LEU A 60 -14.65 22.12 -21.05
N LEU A 61 -14.22 23.38 -20.93
CA LEU A 61 -13.06 23.75 -20.12
C LEU A 61 -13.31 23.50 -18.62
N TYR A 62 -14.51 23.85 -18.12
CA TYR A 62 -14.92 23.60 -16.74
C TYR A 62 -14.95 22.10 -16.43
N LYS A 63 -15.50 21.26 -17.33
CA LYS A 63 -15.47 19.81 -17.15
C LYS A 63 -14.04 19.27 -17.06
N LYS A 64 -13.14 19.70 -17.96
CA LYS A 64 -11.73 19.31 -17.91
C LYS A 64 -11.05 19.71 -16.61
N LEU A 65 -11.41 20.86 -16.05
CA LEU A 65 -10.90 21.32 -14.75
C LEU A 65 -11.34 20.39 -13.63
N LEU A 66 -12.64 20.04 -13.56
CA LEU A 66 -13.15 19.09 -12.56
C LEU A 66 -12.49 17.71 -12.69
N ASP A 67 -12.36 17.19 -13.92
CA ASP A 67 -11.73 15.89 -14.17
C ASP A 67 -10.26 15.87 -13.70
N ALA A 68 -9.54 16.99 -13.84
CA ALA A 68 -8.17 17.14 -13.39
C ALA A 68 -8.04 17.26 -11.87
N GLU A 69 -8.94 17.98 -11.20
CA GLU A 69 -9.02 18.06 -9.74
C GLU A 69 -9.29 16.67 -9.15
N ASP A 70 -10.30 15.96 -9.65
CA ASP A 70 -10.63 14.59 -9.26
C ASP A 70 -9.46 13.62 -9.45
N PHE A 71 -8.71 13.77 -10.55
CA PHE A 71 -7.52 12.95 -10.80
C PHE A 71 -6.41 13.24 -9.78
N ALA A 72 -6.17 14.51 -9.46
CA ALA A 72 -5.18 14.89 -8.46
C ALA A 72 -5.54 14.35 -7.08
N ASP A 73 -6.81 14.43 -6.68
CA ASP A 73 -7.30 13.89 -5.42
C ASP A 73 -7.08 12.38 -5.33
N ARG A 74 -7.48 11.63 -6.38
CA ARG A 74 -7.25 10.18 -6.44
C ARG A 74 -5.77 9.82 -6.34
N ALA A 75 -4.89 10.56 -7.02
CA ALA A 75 -3.45 10.33 -6.94
C ALA A 75 -2.89 10.56 -5.53
N VAL A 76 -3.37 11.60 -4.82
CA VAL A 76 -3.01 11.86 -3.43
C VAL A 76 -3.51 10.75 -2.51
N GLN A 77 -4.75 10.33 -2.66
CA GLN A 77 -5.36 9.25 -1.88
C GLN A 77 -4.62 7.92 -2.06
N GLU A 78 -4.33 7.56 -3.32
CA GLU A 78 -3.58 6.34 -3.65
C GLU A 78 -2.17 6.36 -3.04
N ALA A 79 -1.49 7.51 -3.07
CA ALA A 79 -0.22 7.66 -2.39
C ALA A 79 -0.35 7.39 -0.89
N ILE A 80 -1.35 7.98 -0.22
CA ILE A 80 -1.58 7.76 1.22
C ILE A 80 -1.86 6.27 1.50
N ILE A 81 -2.68 5.61 0.68
CA ILE A 81 -2.99 4.17 0.79
C ILE A 81 -1.70 3.34 0.68
N CYS A 82 -0.87 3.59 -0.33
CA CYS A 82 0.42 2.90 -0.51
C CYS A 82 1.32 3.03 0.73
N TYR A 83 1.43 4.23 1.30
CA TYR A 83 2.20 4.45 2.52
C TYR A 83 1.62 3.71 3.73
N CYS A 84 0.28 3.66 3.87
CA CYS A 84 -0.36 2.92 4.95
C CYS A 84 -0.12 1.40 4.82
N GLN A 85 -0.24 0.85 3.61
CA GLN A 85 0.06 -0.56 3.34
C GLN A 85 1.51 -0.89 3.65
N PHE A 86 2.45 -0.04 3.24
CA PHE A 86 3.85 -0.20 3.58
C PHE A 86 4.09 -0.11 5.09
N GLY A 87 3.46 0.86 5.77
CA GLY A 87 3.52 1.02 7.23
C GLY A 87 3.00 -0.22 7.98
N LYS A 88 1.88 -0.78 7.54
CA LYS A 88 1.32 -2.03 8.06
C LYS A 88 2.31 -3.19 7.93
N ALA A 89 2.87 -3.38 6.73
CA ALA A 89 3.85 -4.43 6.46
C ALA A 89 5.11 -4.29 7.33
N LEU A 90 5.61 -3.06 7.53
CA LEU A 90 6.76 -2.79 8.39
C LEU A 90 6.51 -3.17 9.85
N ILE A 91 5.33 -2.84 10.39
CA ILE A 91 4.97 -3.14 11.79
C ILE A 91 4.74 -4.64 11.97
N GLN A 92 4.04 -5.26 11.02
CA GLN A 92 3.80 -6.69 10.98
C GLN A 92 5.15 -7.44 10.96
N ARG A 93 6.04 -7.10 10.04
CA ARG A 93 7.35 -7.75 9.94
C ARG A 93 8.21 -7.55 11.19
N ARG A 94 8.14 -6.36 11.81
CA ARG A 94 8.81 -6.11 13.09
C ARG A 94 8.34 -7.08 14.17
N SER A 95 7.05 -7.37 14.23
CA SER A 95 6.48 -8.30 15.21
C SER A 95 6.91 -9.74 14.97
N GLU A 96 6.98 -10.15 13.71
CA GLU A 96 7.49 -11.47 13.31
C GLU A 96 8.96 -11.65 13.71
N ILE A 97 9.82 -10.68 13.40
CA ILE A 97 11.23 -10.73 13.78
C ILE A 97 11.39 -10.85 15.31
N ALA A 98 10.62 -10.09 16.09
CA ALA A 98 10.67 -10.15 17.55
C ALA A 98 10.27 -11.55 18.05
N SER A 99 9.24 -12.15 17.46
CA SER A 99 8.80 -13.51 17.76
C SER A 99 9.83 -14.57 17.35
N GLU A 100 10.35 -14.51 16.12
CA GLU A 100 11.36 -15.42 15.58
C GLU A 100 12.64 -15.43 16.42
N LYS A 101 13.07 -14.24 16.88
CA LYS A 101 14.28 -14.08 17.69
C LYS A 101 14.02 -14.25 19.19
N GLN A 102 12.76 -14.40 19.61
CA GLN A 102 12.36 -14.48 21.02
C GLN A 102 12.93 -13.30 21.85
N VAL A 103 12.84 -12.09 21.30
CA VAL A 103 13.32 -10.85 21.92
C VAL A 103 12.21 -9.82 22.01
N ASP A 104 12.42 -8.82 22.86
CA ASP A 104 11.51 -7.69 22.97
C ASP A 104 11.37 -6.89 21.65
N LEU A 105 10.15 -6.44 21.36
CA LEU A 105 9.79 -5.64 20.17
C LEU A 105 10.60 -4.34 20.03
N LYS A 106 11.02 -3.74 21.15
CA LYS A 106 11.81 -2.51 21.19
C LYS A 106 13.32 -2.77 21.09
N SER A 107 13.75 -4.03 21.07
CA SER A 107 15.16 -4.38 20.93
C SER A 107 15.77 -3.76 19.66
N ASN A 108 16.98 -3.22 19.81
CA ASN A 108 17.76 -2.70 18.68
C ASN A 108 18.04 -3.80 17.64
N ALA A 109 18.17 -5.06 18.06
CA ALA A 109 18.37 -6.19 17.15
C ALA A 109 17.21 -6.33 16.15
N VAL A 110 15.97 -6.21 16.61
CA VAL A 110 14.76 -6.27 15.76
C VAL A 110 14.79 -5.15 14.73
N SER A 111 15.11 -3.92 15.16
CA SER A 111 15.24 -2.78 14.27
C SER A 111 16.31 -3.03 13.20
N ARG A 112 17.51 -3.47 13.60
CA ARG A 112 18.62 -3.76 12.67
C ARG A 112 18.23 -4.78 11.60
N ILE A 113 17.62 -5.89 12.00
CA ILE A 113 17.19 -6.94 11.06
C ILE A 113 16.14 -6.39 10.08
N LEU A 114 15.12 -5.70 10.59
CA LEU A 114 14.09 -5.10 9.74
C LEU A 114 14.69 -4.14 8.72
N ASN A 115 15.64 -3.29 9.14
CA ASN A 115 16.27 -2.32 8.24
C ASN A 115 17.09 -3.01 7.14
N MET A 116 17.81 -4.07 7.49
CA MET A 116 18.56 -4.86 6.52
C MET A 116 17.63 -5.52 5.50
N GLU A 117 16.53 -6.10 5.97
CA GLU A 117 15.55 -6.77 5.12
C GLU A 117 14.86 -5.79 4.17
N VAL A 118 14.42 -4.63 4.68
CA VAL A 118 13.84 -3.57 3.86
C VAL A 118 14.85 -3.07 2.85
N ARG A 119 16.12 -2.83 3.23
CA ARG A 119 17.14 -2.34 2.31
C ARG A 119 17.46 -3.36 1.21
N ALA A 120 17.46 -4.65 1.53
CA ALA A 120 17.75 -5.73 0.59
C ALA A 120 16.67 -5.87 -0.52
N GLN A 121 15.44 -5.45 -0.25
CA GLN A 121 14.33 -5.52 -1.21
C GLN A 121 14.16 -4.24 -2.05
N LEU A 122 15.02 -3.24 -1.85
CA LEU A 122 14.90 -1.94 -2.51
C LEU A 122 15.99 -1.72 -3.57
N PRO A 123 15.74 -0.85 -4.56
CA PRO A 123 16.74 -0.48 -5.54
C PRO A 123 18.01 0.05 -4.88
N VAL A 124 19.18 -0.40 -5.36
CA VAL A 124 20.49 -0.06 -4.80
C VAL A 124 20.70 1.45 -4.73
N ASP A 125 20.20 2.18 -5.73
CA ASP A 125 20.37 3.64 -5.88
C ASP A 125 19.54 4.49 -4.90
N THR A 126 18.69 3.86 -4.08
CA THR A 126 17.91 4.59 -3.06
C THR A 126 18.82 5.04 -1.92
N SER A 127 18.98 6.35 -1.72
CA SER A 127 19.70 6.89 -0.55
C SER A 127 19.04 6.44 0.76
N ASP A 128 19.86 6.01 1.72
CA ASP A 128 19.39 5.59 3.05
C ASP A 128 18.58 6.69 3.73
N ALA A 129 18.99 7.97 3.62
CA ALA A 129 18.27 9.09 4.22
C ALA A 129 16.83 9.23 3.66
N LEU A 130 16.66 9.02 2.35
CA LEU A 130 15.36 9.05 1.71
C LEU A 130 14.50 7.85 2.14
N LEU A 131 15.11 6.66 2.22
CA LEU A 131 14.44 5.46 2.70
C LEU A 131 13.92 5.64 4.13
N TRP A 132 14.76 6.12 5.03
CA TRP A 132 14.41 6.35 6.43
C TRP A 132 13.24 7.31 6.58
N LYS A 133 13.27 8.41 5.82
CA LYS A 133 12.17 9.37 5.76
C LYS A 133 10.86 8.70 5.32
N ARG A 134 10.89 7.86 4.28
CA ARG A 134 9.69 7.15 3.81
C ARG A 134 9.17 6.12 4.82
N ILE A 135 10.06 5.40 5.51
CA ILE A 135 9.71 4.45 6.57
C ILE A 135 9.01 5.16 7.73
N GLU A 136 9.53 6.32 8.17
CA GLU A 136 8.93 7.11 9.24
C GLU A 136 7.55 7.66 8.83
N GLN A 137 7.45 8.21 7.62
CA GLN A 137 6.18 8.65 7.03
C GLN A 137 5.15 7.50 7.04
N ALA A 138 5.53 6.34 6.54
CA ALA A 138 4.64 5.17 6.43
C ALA A 138 4.12 4.71 7.79
N LYS A 139 4.99 4.58 8.79
CA LYS A 139 4.60 4.20 10.17
C LYS A 139 3.62 5.21 10.77
N LYS A 140 3.83 6.49 10.50
CA LYS A 140 3.03 7.58 11.04
C LYS A 140 1.64 7.64 10.40
N LEU A 141 1.58 7.53 9.08
CA LEU A 141 0.31 7.45 8.34
C LEU A 141 -0.48 6.21 8.77
N TRP A 142 0.17 5.05 8.85
CA TRP A 142 -0.47 3.82 9.35
C TRP A 142 -1.06 4.03 10.74
N LYS A 143 -0.30 4.57 11.70
CA LYS A 143 -0.82 4.82 13.06
C LYS A 143 -2.10 5.67 13.07
N LEU A 144 -2.20 6.66 12.19
CA LEU A 144 -3.37 7.50 12.08
C LEU A 144 -4.56 6.71 11.49
N PHE A 145 -4.39 6.15 10.29
CA PHE A 145 -5.48 5.55 9.51
C PHE A 145 -5.89 4.14 9.95
N ASP A 146 -5.04 3.42 10.67
CA ASP A 146 -5.41 2.16 11.34
C ASP A 146 -6.45 2.40 12.45
N VAL A 147 -6.39 3.57 13.10
CA VAL A 147 -7.30 3.94 14.19
C VAL A 147 -8.56 4.63 13.67
N ILE A 148 -8.41 5.64 12.80
CA ILE A 148 -9.58 6.41 12.31
C ILE A 148 -10.35 5.72 11.18
N GLY A 149 -9.76 4.68 10.58
CA GLY A 149 -10.31 3.96 9.45
C GLY A 149 -9.68 4.35 8.11
N MET A 150 -9.32 3.35 7.32
CA MET A 150 -8.78 3.54 5.96
C MET A 150 -9.78 4.19 5.01
N ASP A 151 -11.09 4.03 5.26
CA ASP A 151 -12.16 4.68 4.48
C ASP A 151 -12.08 6.21 4.52
N LYS A 152 -11.51 6.78 5.59
CA LYS A 152 -11.36 8.22 5.74
C LYS A 152 -10.35 8.82 4.77
N ILE A 153 -9.46 8.01 4.17
CA ILE A 153 -8.50 8.49 3.17
C ILE A 153 -9.22 9.06 1.95
N TYR A 154 -10.34 8.47 1.54
CA TYR A 154 -11.12 8.94 0.38
C TYR A 154 -11.78 10.32 0.57
N ARG A 155 -11.73 10.88 1.79
CA ARG A 155 -12.21 12.23 2.09
C ARG A 155 -11.10 13.30 1.98
N ILE A 156 -9.88 12.88 1.67
CA ILE A 156 -8.72 13.77 1.57
C ILE A 156 -8.61 14.27 0.14
N HIS A 157 -8.71 15.60 -0.01
CA HIS A 157 -8.52 16.29 -1.28
C HIS A 157 -7.19 17.06 -1.30
N SER A 158 -6.91 17.83 -0.23
CA SER A 158 -5.80 18.81 -0.27
C SER A 158 -4.55 18.43 0.53
N PHE A 159 -4.54 17.30 1.26
CA PHE A 159 -3.43 16.95 2.14
C PHE A 159 -2.58 15.82 1.56
N SER A 160 -1.35 16.16 1.16
CA SER A 160 -0.37 15.16 0.72
C SER A 160 0.17 14.31 1.87
N VAL A 161 0.81 13.18 1.54
CA VAL A 161 1.61 12.36 2.49
C VAL A 161 2.61 13.22 3.28
N SER A 162 3.30 14.14 2.59
CA SER A 162 4.28 15.02 3.22
C SER A 162 3.64 16.02 4.18
N SER A 163 2.42 16.48 3.90
CA SER A 163 1.68 17.38 4.78
C SER A 163 1.22 16.65 6.05
N ILE A 164 0.61 15.46 5.89
CA ILE A 164 0.12 14.65 7.01
C ILE A 164 1.29 14.19 7.90
N SER A 165 2.41 13.79 7.30
CA SER A 165 3.55 13.33 8.09
C SER A 165 4.24 14.43 8.92
N LYS A 166 3.99 15.72 8.66
CA LYS A 166 4.54 16.82 9.46
C LYS A 166 3.82 17.00 10.80
N MET A 167 2.57 16.53 10.90
CA MET A 167 1.77 16.58 12.14
C MET A 167 2.49 15.87 13.27
N THR A 168 2.54 16.36 14.50
CA THR A 168 3.20 15.62 15.59
C THR A 168 2.42 14.36 15.99
N TYR A 169 2.97 13.54 16.89
CA TYR A 169 2.20 12.41 17.42
C TYR A 169 1.04 12.89 18.30
N GLU A 170 1.20 14.04 18.95
CA GLU A 170 0.17 14.72 19.73
C GLU A 170 -0.95 15.23 18.82
N ASP A 171 -0.62 15.82 17.66
CA ASP A 171 -1.61 16.24 16.66
C ASP A 171 -2.41 15.03 16.13
N ILE A 172 -1.73 13.92 15.86
CA ILE A 172 -2.37 12.67 15.43
C ILE A 172 -3.30 12.14 16.52
N GLN A 173 -2.85 12.14 17.77
CA GLN A 173 -3.67 11.68 18.89
C GLN A 173 -4.89 12.58 19.08
N TYR A 174 -4.71 13.90 18.98
CA TYR A 174 -5.81 14.86 19.05
C TYR A 174 -6.85 14.60 17.95
N ILE A 175 -6.43 14.31 16.71
CA ILE A 175 -7.37 13.93 15.65
C ILE A 175 -8.13 12.66 16.06
N ILE A 176 -7.42 11.61 16.45
CA ILE A 176 -8.02 10.34 16.86
C ILE A 176 -9.08 10.55 17.95
N ASP A 177 -8.75 11.32 18.98
CA ASP A 177 -9.61 11.54 20.14
C ASP A 177 -10.85 12.38 19.81
N ASN A 178 -10.78 13.23 18.77
CA ASN A 178 -11.87 14.12 18.34
C ASN A 178 -12.59 13.63 17.08
N MET A 179 -12.22 12.46 16.53
CA MET A 179 -12.95 11.89 15.43
C MET A 179 -14.32 11.42 15.93
N PRO A 180 -15.44 11.92 15.36
CA PRO A 180 -16.75 11.42 15.72
C PRO A 180 -16.79 9.92 15.38
N VAL A 181 -17.22 9.10 16.35
CA VAL A 181 -17.39 7.66 16.14
C VAL A 181 -18.52 7.46 15.13
N ASP A 182 -18.13 7.37 13.87
CA ASP A 182 -19.00 7.13 12.75
C ASP A 182 -19.22 5.62 12.69
N TYR A 183 -20.39 5.16 13.14
CA TYR A 183 -20.82 3.76 13.04
C TYR A 183 -21.07 3.40 11.56
N SER A 184 -20.04 3.34 10.74
CA SER A 184 -20.18 3.12 9.29
C SER A 184 -19.44 1.85 8.85
N ILE A 185 -20.26 0.80 8.71
CA ILE A 185 -20.22 -0.30 7.73
C ILE A 185 -18.84 -0.93 7.50
N LYS A 186 -18.68 -2.13 8.06
CA LYS A 186 -17.62 -3.07 7.68
C LYS A 186 -17.70 -3.34 6.18
N ILE A 187 -16.91 -2.64 5.38
CA ILE A 187 -16.54 -3.13 4.06
C ILE A 187 -15.51 -4.22 4.33
N GLU A 188 -15.99 -5.45 4.44
CA GLU A 188 -15.12 -6.61 4.38
C GLU A 188 -14.40 -6.57 3.04
N LEU A 189 -13.10 -6.29 3.07
CA LEU A 189 -12.21 -6.61 1.96
C LEU A 189 -12.27 -8.12 1.80
N SER A 190 -13.19 -8.58 0.95
CA SER A 190 -13.35 -9.97 0.56
C SER A 190 -11.99 -10.52 0.14
N THR A 191 -11.53 -11.49 0.91
CA THR A 191 -10.35 -12.29 0.64
C THR A 191 -10.48 -12.95 -0.72
N CYS A 192 -9.38 -12.93 -1.49
CA CYS A 192 -9.26 -13.64 -2.75
C CYS A 192 -9.63 -15.12 -2.56
N ALA A 193 -10.52 -15.60 -3.42
CA ALA A 193 -10.90 -16.99 -3.54
C ALA A 193 -9.65 -17.87 -3.74
N GLN A 194 -9.44 -18.81 -2.82
CA GLN A 194 -8.59 -19.97 -3.05
C GLN A 194 -9.39 -20.97 -3.92
N PRO A 195 -8.80 -21.55 -4.98
CA PRO A 195 -9.39 -22.69 -5.66
C PRO A 195 -9.44 -23.87 -4.68
N LYS A 196 -10.63 -24.46 -4.49
CA LYS A 196 -10.80 -25.72 -3.78
C LYS A 196 -10.37 -26.87 -4.69
N ASP A 197 -9.46 -27.70 -4.20
CA ASP A 197 -9.10 -28.98 -4.78
C ASP A 197 -10.34 -29.84 -5.07
N THR A 198 -10.46 -30.31 -6.30
CA THR A 198 -11.35 -31.43 -6.66
C THR A 198 -10.45 -32.65 -6.89
N LEU A 199 -10.20 -33.41 -5.83
CA LEU A 199 -9.78 -34.81 -5.95
C LEU A 199 -11.05 -35.64 -6.18
N LEU A 200 -11.25 -36.06 -7.43
CA LEU A 200 -12.26 -37.06 -7.78
C LEU A 200 -11.64 -38.44 -7.54
N SER A 201 -12.18 -39.15 -6.54
CA SER A 201 -11.92 -40.56 -6.30
C SER A 201 -12.81 -41.42 -7.19
N ASP A 202 -12.23 -42.11 -8.17
CA ASP A 202 -12.94 -43.17 -8.89
C ASP A 202 -12.74 -44.53 -8.23
N LYS A 203 -13.87 -45.00 -7.71
CA LYS A 203 -14.17 -46.31 -7.17
C LYS A 203 -14.17 -47.34 -8.30
N LYS A 204 -13.29 -48.35 -8.23
CA LYS A 204 -13.47 -49.61 -8.97
C LYS A 204 -13.59 -50.78 -8.00
N ASN A 205 -14.75 -51.39 -8.03
CA ASN A 205 -15.13 -52.58 -7.29
C ASN A 205 -14.63 -53.83 -8.05
N SER A 206 -14.12 -54.83 -7.34
CA SER A 206 -14.12 -56.25 -7.73
C SER A 206 -13.80 -57.04 -6.44
N GLU A 207 -14.80 -57.52 -5.69
CA GLU A 207 -15.43 -58.86 -5.76
C GLU A 207 -14.59 -60.01 -5.17
N LEU A 208 -15.27 -60.86 -4.36
CA LEU A 208 -14.88 -62.16 -3.78
C LEU A 208 -13.89 -62.13 -2.58
N SER A 209 -14.07 -62.82 -1.43
CA SER A 209 -14.99 -63.88 -0.98
C SER A 209 -15.08 -63.94 0.56
N HIS A 210 -16.27 -64.29 1.04
CA HIS A 210 -16.72 -65.00 2.26
C HIS A 210 -15.90 -65.03 3.58
N PRO A 211 -16.58 -64.92 4.74
CA PRO A 211 -16.02 -65.24 6.05
C PRO A 211 -16.27 -66.72 6.38
N ASP A 212 -15.31 -67.38 7.03
CA ASP A 212 -15.56 -68.65 7.71
C ASP A 212 -15.09 -68.61 9.15
N LEU A 213 -15.96 -69.11 10.01
CA LEU A 213 -15.88 -69.13 11.46
C LEU A 213 -15.03 -70.32 11.91
N GLY A 214 -14.13 -70.11 12.86
CA GLY A 214 -13.32 -71.18 13.44
C GLY A 214 -12.86 -70.86 14.86
N SER A 215 -13.71 -71.23 15.82
CA SER A 215 -13.39 -71.36 17.25
C SER A 215 -12.25 -72.36 17.48
N GLY A 216 -11.31 -72.08 18.39
CA GLY A 216 -10.26 -73.04 18.75
C GLY A 216 -9.26 -72.55 19.80
N SER A 217 -9.70 -72.59 21.07
CA SER A 217 -8.97 -73.09 22.24
C SER A 217 -7.43 -72.99 22.35
N ASP A 218 -7.02 -72.41 23.48
CA ASP A 218 -6.03 -72.94 24.43
C ASP A 218 -4.50 -72.85 24.17
N LYS A 219 -3.88 -72.04 25.05
CA LYS A 219 -2.80 -72.44 25.98
C LYS A 219 -1.45 -72.82 25.38
N LYS A 220 -0.45 -71.96 25.59
CA LYS A 220 0.80 -72.35 26.28
C LYS A 220 1.68 -71.16 26.67
N ASN A 221 2.17 -71.26 27.90
CA ASN A 221 3.27 -70.49 28.49
C ASN A 221 4.61 -71.02 27.97
N SER A 222 5.61 -70.15 27.81
CA SER A 222 7.03 -70.38 28.14
C SER A 222 7.77 -69.03 28.06
N GLU A 223 8.23 -68.49 29.18
CA GLU A 223 9.66 -68.40 29.57
C GLU A 223 10.45 -67.40 28.71
N LEU A 224 10.81 -66.21 29.21
CA LEU A 224 11.98 -65.91 30.06
C LEU A 224 13.29 -66.54 29.56
N SER A 225 14.18 -65.73 28.97
CA SER A 225 15.56 -65.54 29.43
C SER A 225 16.35 -64.60 28.52
N HIS A 226 16.97 -63.61 29.15
CA HIS A 226 18.24 -62.91 28.86
C HIS A 226 18.61 -62.48 27.44
#